data_AF-A0A0D2FQP9-F1
#
_entry.id   AF-A0A0D2FQP9-F1
#
_cell.length_a   1.000
_cell.length_b   1.000
_cell.length_c   1.000
_cell.angle_alpha   90.00
_cell.angle_beta   90.00
_cell.angle_gamma   90.00
#
_symmetry.space_group_name_H-M   'P 1'
#
loop_
_entity.id
_entity.type
_entity.pdbx_description
1 polymer ?
#
loop_
_entity_poly.entity_id
_entity_poly.type
_entity_poly.pdbx_seq_one_letter_code
_entity_poly.pdbx_strand_id
1 'polypeptide(L)'
;MSVAVDGFPNFFSMLGPNSGVASGSLTKIIEATGDYITKCVRKVQKENIWAMHISPRATRDWLRYVDAYFPRTVFLDNCKTWYRKNNRVVGLWPGSTLHAIETLRSPRWEDYEYVYADEDDNESLNRLAWLGNGWTEIQYQRRRSLLLLRTGECGLPCRSTAGEDGEMDERAVLVLAVV
;
A
#
# COMPACT_ATOMS: atom_id res chain seq x y z
N MET A 1 1.84 -7.88 -4.02
CA MET A 1 3.33 -7.86 -4.16
C MET A 1 3.97 -7.97 -2.78
N SER A 2 5.30 -8.10 -2.68
CA SER A 2 6.07 -8.26 -1.42
C SER A 2 5.94 -7.11 -0.39
N VAL A 3 5.16 -6.08 -0.70
CA VAL A 3 4.97 -4.88 0.12
C VAL A 3 3.71 -4.97 1.02
N ALA A 4 2.73 -5.81 0.68
CA ALA A 4 1.47 -5.93 1.42
C ALA A 4 1.15 -7.40 1.73
N VAL A 5 0.44 -7.63 2.84
CA VAL A 5 0.09 -8.97 3.33
C VAL A 5 -1.42 -9.13 3.36
N ASP A 6 -1.90 -10.25 2.84
CA ASP A 6 -3.34 -10.59 2.87
C ASP A 6 -3.82 -10.76 4.32
N GLY A 7 -5.03 -10.29 4.62
CA GLY A 7 -5.62 -10.29 5.97
C GLY A 7 -5.19 -9.16 6.90
N PHE A 8 -4.24 -8.30 6.49
CA PHE A 8 -3.80 -7.14 7.28
C PHE A 8 -4.09 -5.83 6.53
N PRO A 9 -5.25 -5.17 6.76
CA PRO A 9 -5.53 -3.87 6.16
C PRO A 9 -4.53 -2.81 6.58
N ASN A 10 -4.28 -1.84 5.70
CA ASN A 10 -3.43 -0.67 5.98
C ASN A 10 -2.02 -1.02 6.49
N PHE A 11 -1.56 -2.26 6.25
CA PHE A 11 -0.26 -2.75 6.64
C PHE A 11 0.66 -2.84 5.42
N PHE A 12 1.78 -2.13 5.48
CA PHE A 12 2.82 -2.20 4.45
C PHE A 12 4.16 -2.59 5.09
N SER A 13 4.87 -3.50 4.42
CA SER A 13 6.19 -3.97 4.82
C SER A 13 7.25 -3.49 3.84
N MET A 14 8.30 -2.88 4.38
CA MET A 14 9.57 -2.72 3.68
C MET A 14 10.45 -3.92 3.98
N LEU A 15 11.12 -4.44 2.95
CA LEU A 15 12.01 -5.61 3.05
C LEU A 15 11.29 -6.93 3.43
N GLY A 16 10.04 -7.10 2.95
CA GLY A 16 9.27 -8.33 3.14
C GLY A 16 9.77 -9.56 2.36
N PRO A 17 9.10 -10.71 2.51
CA PRO A 17 9.43 -11.90 1.72
C PRO A 17 9.30 -11.62 0.22
N ASN A 18 10.24 -12.16 -0.56
CA ASN A 18 10.38 -11.92 -2.00
C ASN A 18 10.63 -10.44 -2.39
N SER A 19 11.27 -9.64 -1.54
CA SER A 19 11.67 -8.26 -1.87
C SER A 19 13.18 -8.04 -1.96
N GLY A 20 13.99 -9.03 -1.56
CA GLY A 20 15.45 -8.92 -1.54
C GLY A 20 16.05 -8.88 -2.93
N VAL A 21 17.26 -8.34 -3.05
CA VAL A 21 17.94 -8.23 -4.34
C VAL A 21 18.80 -9.46 -4.61
N ALA A 22 18.66 -10.01 -5.81
CA ALA A 22 19.53 -11.05 -6.34
C ALA A 22 20.78 -10.46 -7.02
N SER A 23 20.60 -9.39 -7.79
CA SER A 23 21.64 -8.67 -8.51
C SER A 23 21.25 -7.20 -8.64
N GLY A 24 22.16 -6.30 -8.24
CA GLY A 24 21.96 -4.85 -8.22
C GLY A 24 21.89 -4.26 -6.81
N SER A 25 21.32 -3.05 -6.69
CA SER A 25 21.28 -2.30 -5.42
C SER A 25 19.98 -2.55 -4.67
N LEU A 26 20.09 -3.06 -3.43
CA LEU A 26 18.95 -3.19 -2.52
C LEU A 26 18.37 -1.83 -2.12
N THR A 27 19.24 -0.83 -1.91
CA THR A 27 18.86 0.54 -1.53
C THR A 27 17.88 1.14 -2.52
N LYS A 28 18.05 0.87 -3.82
CA LYS A 28 17.12 1.35 -4.85
C LYS A 28 15.73 0.72 -4.76
N ILE A 29 15.64 -0.54 -4.33
CA ILE A 29 14.34 -1.20 -4.09
C ILE A 29 13.67 -0.59 -2.85
N ILE A 30 14.45 -0.30 -1.80
CA ILE A 30 13.95 0.35 -0.57
C ILE A 30 13.39 1.74 -0.90
N GLU A 31 14.12 2.57 -1.66
CA GLU A 31 13.64 3.89 -2.12
C GLU A 31 12.33 3.75 -2.91
N ALA A 32 12.28 2.85 -3.90
CA ALA A 32 11.07 2.63 -4.71
C ALA A 32 9.89 2.11 -3.87
N THR A 33 10.14 1.28 -2.86
CA THR A 33 9.12 0.79 -1.94
C THR A 33 8.59 1.92 -1.06
N GLY A 34 9.44 2.82 -0.57
CA GLY A 34 9.02 4.00 0.19
C GLY A 34 8.13 4.93 -0.64
N ASP A 35 8.51 5.18 -1.89
CA ASP A 35 7.70 5.97 -2.83
C ASP A 35 6.35 5.30 -3.13
N TYR A 36 6.34 3.96 -3.27
CA TYR A 36 5.12 3.18 -3.46
C TYR A 36 4.16 3.33 -2.29
N ILE A 37 4.66 3.16 -1.06
CA ILE A 37 3.86 3.28 0.16
C ILE A 37 3.32 4.70 0.30
N THR A 38 4.14 5.72 0.03
CA THR A 38 3.71 7.12 0.05
C THR A 38 2.55 7.39 -0.92
N LYS A 39 2.57 6.79 -2.12
CA LYS A 39 1.45 6.88 -3.07
C LYS A 39 0.18 6.21 -2.55
N CYS A 40 0.32 5.05 -1.90
CA CYS A 40 -0.82 4.36 -1.28
C CYS A 40 -1.43 5.20 -0.15
N VAL A 41 -0.60 5.74 0.74
CA VAL A 41 -1.04 6.63 1.83
C VAL A 41 -1.77 7.84 1.29
N ARG A 42 -1.23 8.51 0.27
CA ARG A 42 -1.88 9.67 -0.36
C ARG A 42 -3.21 9.31 -1.01
N LYS A 43 -3.36 8.10 -1.56
CA LYS A 43 -4.62 7.63 -2.12
C LYS A 43 -5.66 7.43 -1.03
N VAL A 44 -5.31 6.73 0.04
CA VAL A 44 -6.19 6.53 1.21
C VAL A 44 -6.60 7.88 1.81
N GLN A 45 -5.59 8.74 2.00
CA GLN A 45 -5.63 10.19 2.26
C GLN A 45 -6.74 10.92 1.50
N LYS A 46 -6.62 10.84 0.19
CA LYS A 46 -7.35 11.69 -0.75
C LYS A 46 -8.73 11.18 -1.08
N GLU A 47 -8.98 9.87 -1.06
CA GLU A 47 -10.21 9.27 -1.60
C GLU A 47 -11.19 8.82 -0.51
N ASN A 48 -11.00 9.25 0.74
CA ASN A 48 -11.83 8.87 1.89
C ASN A 48 -11.93 7.33 2.06
N ILE A 49 -10.82 6.63 1.83
CA ILE A 49 -10.74 5.18 2.01
C ILE A 49 -10.46 4.92 3.48
N TRP A 50 -11.23 4.04 4.09
CA TRP A 50 -11.02 3.59 5.47
C TRP A 50 -9.98 2.48 5.55
N ALA A 51 -10.11 1.45 4.70
CA ALA A 51 -9.18 0.32 4.67
C ALA A 51 -8.77 -0.04 3.25
N MET A 52 -7.48 -0.25 3.06
CA MET A 52 -6.88 -0.75 1.83
C MET A 52 -6.36 -2.17 2.06
N HIS A 53 -6.98 -3.14 1.38
CA HIS A 53 -6.64 -4.56 1.46
C HIS A 53 -5.99 -5.02 0.15
N ILE A 54 -4.94 -5.84 0.23
CA ILE A 54 -4.45 -6.52 -0.97
C ILE A 54 -5.40 -7.68 -1.30
N SER A 55 -5.81 -7.81 -2.56
CA SER A 55 -6.70 -8.90 -2.96
C SER A 55 -5.98 -10.26 -2.78
N PRO A 56 -6.64 -11.28 -2.19
CA PRO A 56 -6.08 -12.63 -2.09
C PRO A 56 -5.67 -13.21 -3.45
N ARG A 57 -6.36 -12.80 -4.52
CA ARG A 57 -6.02 -13.17 -5.89
C ARG A 57 -4.65 -12.64 -6.30
N ALA A 58 -4.39 -11.36 -6.05
CA ALA A 58 -3.12 -10.72 -6.39
C ALA A 58 -1.94 -11.38 -5.64
N THR A 59 -2.14 -11.74 -4.37
CA THR A 59 -1.13 -12.46 -3.58
C THR A 59 -0.84 -13.85 -4.16
N ARG A 60 -1.86 -14.62 -4.55
CA ARG A 60 -1.68 -15.94 -5.18
C ARG A 60 -1.00 -15.85 -6.54
N ASP A 61 -1.40 -14.89 -7.38
CA ASP A 61 -0.82 -14.69 -8.71
C ASP A 61 0.65 -14.26 -8.60
N TRP A 62 1.00 -13.42 -7.60
CA TRP A 62 2.38 -13.07 -7.29
C TRP A 62 3.22 -14.30 -6.90
N LEU A 63 2.72 -15.17 -6.03
CA LEU A 63 3.44 -16.38 -5.64
C LEU A 63 3.63 -17.33 -6.82
N ARG A 64 2.63 -17.47 -7.71
CA ARG A 64 2.75 -18.25 -8.95
C ARG A 64 3.84 -17.69 -9.87
N TYR A 65 3.92 -16.36 -9.98
CA TYR A 65 4.98 -15.71 -10.75
C TYR A 65 6.37 -15.99 -10.18
N VAL A 66 6.53 -15.87 -8.85
CA VAL A 66 7.77 -16.20 -8.12
C VAL A 66 8.18 -17.65 -8.38
N ASP A 67 7.25 -18.59 -8.19
CA ASP A 67 7.51 -20.02 -8.30
C ASP A 67 7.80 -20.45 -9.75
N ALA A 68 7.31 -19.72 -10.76
CA ALA A 68 7.63 -19.94 -12.17
C ALA A 68 8.95 -19.28 -12.64
N TYR A 69 9.40 -18.23 -11.95
CA TYR A 69 10.62 -17.50 -12.31
C TYR A 69 11.88 -18.28 -11.89
N PHE A 70 11.97 -18.65 -10.62
CA PHE A 70 13.20 -19.18 -10.02
C PHE A 70 13.69 -20.55 -10.55
N PRO A 71 12.86 -21.51 -11.01
CA PRO A 71 13.31 -22.79 -11.57
C PRO A 71 14.29 -22.68 -12.74
N ARG A 72 14.29 -21.54 -13.45
CA ARG A 72 15.16 -21.29 -14.61
C ARG A 72 16.40 -20.47 -14.26
N THR A 73 16.71 -20.33 -12.97
CA THR A 73 17.79 -19.46 -12.48
C THR A 73 18.78 -20.21 -11.61
N VAL A 74 19.99 -19.66 -11.49
CA VAL A 74 21.04 -20.18 -10.60
C VAL A 74 20.67 -20.16 -9.11
N PHE A 75 19.61 -19.45 -8.73
CA PHE A 75 19.18 -19.32 -7.32
C PHE A 75 18.57 -20.61 -6.75
N LEU A 76 18.28 -21.61 -7.59
CA LEU A 76 17.84 -22.93 -7.17
C LEU A 76 18.90 -24.04 -7.29
N ASP A 77 20.15 -23.70 -7.62
CA ASP A 77 21.24 -24.68 -7.65
C ASP A 77 21.52 -25.30 -6.28
N ASN A 78 22.35 -26.36 -6.26
CA ASN A 78 22.67 -27.15 -5.06
C ASN A 78 23.62 -26.42 -4.08
N CYS A 79 23.24 -25.23 -3.59
CA CYS A 79 23.98 -24.47 -2.58
C CYS A 79 23.11 -24.08 -1.38
N LYS A 80 23.61 -24.21 -0.14
CA LYS A 80 22.90 -23.73 1.05
C LYS A 80 22.96 -22.20 1.10
N THR A 81 21.81 -21.54 0.96
CA THR A 81 21.71 -20.09 0.90
C THR A 81 20.65 -19.58 1.87
N TRP A 82 20.81 -18.34 2.35
CA TRP A 82 19.93 -17.73 3.34
C TRP A 82 18.52 -17.44 2.79
N TYR A 83 18.42 -17.18 1.49
CA TYR A 83 17.17 -16.80 0.82
C TYR A 83 16.31 -18.00 0.37
N ARG A 84 16.77 -19.23 0.63
CA ARG A 84 16.11 -20.46 0.20
C ARG A 84 15.69 -21.30 1.40
N LYS A 85 14.43 -21.77 1.38
CA LYS A 85 13.88 -22.69 2.38
C LYS A 85 13.07 -23.76 1.68
N ASN A 86 13.29 -25.04 2.03
CA ASN A 86 12.57 -26.19 1.45
C ASN A 86 12.55 -26.19 -0.09
N ASN A 87 13.70 -25.95 -0.71
CA ASN A 87 13.87 -25.85 -2.17
C ASN A 87 13.03 -24.76 -2.86
N ARG A 88 12.57 -23.75 -2.10
CA ARG A 88 11.85 -22.59 -2.61
C ARG A 88 12.61 -21.31 -2.23
N VAL A 89 12.72 -20.40 -3.19
CA VAL A 89 13.26 -19.05 -2.92
C VAL A 89 12.18 -18.24 -2.23
N VAL A 90 12.50 -17.68 -1.06
CA VAL A 90 11.57 -16.92 -0.21
C VAL A 90 12.04 -15.49 0.06
N GLY A 91 13.34 -15.22 -0.11
CA GLY A 91 13.94 -13.93 0.21
C GLY A 91 14.08 -12.98 -0.98
N LEU A 92 14.16 -13.50 -2.21
CA LEU A 92 14.57 -12.70 -3.38
C LEU A 92 13.38 -12.26 -4.23
N TRP A 93 13.51 -11.07 -4.80
CA TRP A 93 12.63 -10.55 -5.84
C TRP A 93 12.83 -11.35 -7.14
N PRO A 94 11.74 -11.79 -7.80
CA PRO A 94 11.81 -12.49 -9.08
C PRO A 94 12.10 -11.51 -10.23
N GLY A 95 13.37 -11.13 -10.38
CA GLY A 95 13.84 -10.24 -11.46
C GLY A 95 15.07 -9.42 -11.08
N SER A 96 15.42 -8.47 -11.94
CA SER A 96 16.49 -7.50 -11.68
C SER A 96 16.01 -6.34 -10.80
N THR A 97 16.95 -5.58 -10.21
CA THR A 97 16.62 -4.33 -9.50
C THR A 97 15.84 -3.35 -10.38
N LEU A 98 16.20 -3.21 -11.66
CA LEU A 98 15.48 -2.32 -12.59
C LEU A 98 14.04 -2.76 -12.80
N HIS A 99 13.81 -4.07 -12.93
CA HIS A 99 12.47 -4.64 -13.00
C HIS A 99 11.66 -4.33 -11.73
N ALA A 100 12.26 -4.45 -10.54
CA ALA A 100 11.62 -4.11 -9.28
C ALA A 100 11.23 -2.61 -9.21
N ILE A 101 12.16 -1.71 -9.56
CA ILE A 101 11.91 -0.26 -9.56
C ILE A 101 10.78 0.09 -10.53
N GLU A 102 10.78 -0.47 -11.74
CA GLU A 102 9.72 -0.23 -12.73
C GLU A 102 8.36 -0.70 -12.19
N THR A 103 8.32 -1.91 -11.64
CA THR A 103 7.10 -2.52 -11.08
C THR A 103 6.55 -1.70 -9.91
N LEU A 104 7.43 -1.19 -9.05
CA LEU A 104 7.06 -0.37 -7.88
C LEU A 104 6.84 1.11 -8.22
N ARG A 105 7.15 1.55 -9.44
CA ARG A 105 6.99 2.96 -9.82
C ARG A 105 5.52 3.38 -9.79
N SER A 106 4.61 2.53 -10.21
CA SER A 106 3.18 2.84 -10.26
C SER A 106 2.39 1.74 -9.58
N PRO A 107 1.79 1.98 -8.39
CA PRO A 107 0.90 1.02 -7.78
C PRO A 107 -0.23 0.65 -8.72
N ARG A 108 -0.40 -0.66 -8.92
CA ARG A 108 -1.55 -1.21 -9.61
C ARG A 108 -2.73 -1.20 -8.66
N TRP A 109 -3.63 -0.22 -8.83
CA TRP A 109 -4.74 0.00 -7.92
C TRP A 109 -5.77 -1.16 -7.96
N GLU A 110 -5.85 -1.87 -9.08
CA GLU A 110 -6.77 -3.00 -9.29
C GLU A 110 -6.38 -4.26 -8.49
N ASP A 111 -5.15 -4.31 -7.95
CA ASP A 111 -4.72 -5.40 -7.08
C ASP A 111 -5.26 -5.24 -5.64
N TYR A 112 -5.83 -4.06 -5.32
CA TYR A 112 -6.34 -3.73 -3.99
C TYR A 112 -7.87 -3.67 -3.95
N GLU A 113 -8.40 -4.02 -2.80
CA GLU A 113 -9.80 -3.89 -2.41
C GLU A 113 -9.90 -2.77 -1.37
N TYR A 114 -10.92 -1.92 -1.49
CA TYR A 114 -11.08 -0.72 -0.68
C TYR A 114 -12.38 -0.78 0.11
N VAL A 115 -12.31 -0.43 1.39
CA VAL A 115 -13.46 -0.16 2.24
C VAL A 115 -13.51 1.35 2.47
N TYR A 116 -14.64 1.99 2.22
CA TYR A 116 -14.82 3.43 2.42
C TYR A 116 -15.42 3.71 3.80
N ALA A 117 -15.08 4.84 4.40
CA ALA A 117 -15.75 5.29 5.62
C ALA A 117 -17.20 5.64 5.26
N ASP A 118 -18.17 5.07 5.99
CA ASP A 118 -19.64 5.32 5.90
C ASP A 118 -20.51 4.29 5.11
N GLU A 119 -20.03 3.08 4.80
CA GLU A 119 -20.88 2.02 4.24
C GLU A 119 -21.89 1.37 5.24
N ASP A 120 -21.98 1.86 6.48
CA ASP A 120 -22.79 1.25 7.55
C ASP A 120 -24.24 1.78 7.66
N ASP A 121 -24.55 2.92 7.05
CA ASP A 121 -25.91 3.49 7.04
C ASP A 121 -26.53 3.33 5.64
N ASN A 122 -27.79 2.92 5.58
CA ASN A 122 -28.57 2.47 4.40
C ASN A 122 -28.78 3.52 3.26
N GLU A 123 -27.88 4.49 3.10
CA GLU A 123 -27.81 5.48 2.02
C GLU A 123 -26.60 5.21 1.11
N SER A 124 -26.82 5.33 -0.20
CA SER A 124 -25.75 5.14 -1.17
C SER A 124 -24.69 6.23 -1.02
N LEU A 125 -23.49 5.84 -0.60
CA LEU A 125 -22.33 6.70 -0.42
C LEU A 125 -22.05 7.53 -1.69
N ASN A 126 -21.91 8.85 -1.53
CA ASN A 126 -21.46 9.69 -2.63
C ASN A 126 -19.97 9.42 -2.88
N ARG A 127 -19.64 8.73 -3.96
CA ARG A 127 -18.24 8.42 -4.36
C ARG A 127 -17.36 9.66 -4.51
N LEU A 128 -17.95 10.85 -4.58
CA LEU A 128 -17.24 12.13 -4.66
C LEU A 128 -17.14 12.86 -3.32
N ALA A 129 -17.51 12.23 -2.21
CA ALA A 129 -17.38 12.77 -0.85
C ALA A 129 -15.95 13.25 -0.53
N TRP A 130 -14.95 12.62 -1.16
CA TRP A 130 -13.56 13.02 -1.07
C TRP A 130 -13.24 14.44 -1.57
N LEU A 131 -14.13 15.08 -2.34
CA LEU A 131 -14.02 16.49 -2.72
C LEU A 131 -14.20 17.45 -1.54
N GLY A 132 -14.63 16.96 -0.38
CA GLY A 132 -14.83 17.77 0.82
C GLY A 132 -15.82 18.91 0.57
N ASN A 133 -15.65 20.02 1.29
CA ASN A 133 -16.52 21.21 1.23
C ASN A 133 -16.33 22.10 -0.01
N GLY A 134 -15.55 21.67 -1.01
CA GLY A 134 -15.28 22.44 -2.23
C GLY A 134 -14.30 23.61 -2.05
N TRP A 135 -13.73 23.80 -0.86
CA TRP A 135 -12.72 24.83 -0.59
C TRP A 135 -11.36 24.22 -0.33
N THR A 136 -10.32 24.84 -0.86
CA THR A 136 -8.93 24.46 -0.56
C THR A 136 -8.43 25.19 0.68
N GLU A 137 -7.54 24.56 1.44
CA GLU A 137 -6.91 25.19 2.62
C GLU A 137 -6.21 26.52 2.28
N ILE A 138 -5.70 26.66 1.05
CA ILE A 138 -5.08 27.89 0.55
C ILE A 138 -6.09 29.06 0.49
N GLN A 139 -7.36 28.78 0.21
CA GLN A 139 -8.42 29.79 0.23
C GLN A 139 -8.82 30.15 1.66
N TYR A 140 -8.64 29.25 2.63
CA TYR A 140 -9.04 29.43 4.02
C TYR A 140 -7.95 30.09 4.89
N GLN A 141 -6.68 29.71 4.72
CA GLN A 141 -5.56 30.24 5.52
C GLN A 141 -4.44 30.83 4.67
N ARG A 142 -4.13 32.10 4.93
CA ARG A 142 -3.00 32.86 4.36
C ARG A 142 -1.61 32.43 4.90
N ARG A 143 -1.43 31.20 5.41
CA ARG A 143 -0.15 30.63 5.87
C ARG A 143 -0.09 29.10 5.62
N ARG A 144 1.08 28.65 5.14
CA ARG A 144 1.52 27.26 4.83
C ARG A 144 1.06 26.25 5.91
N SER A 145 0.68 24.98 5.68
CA SER A 145 0.67 24.09 4.51
C SER A 145 0.16 22.69 4.96
N LEU A 146 -0.86 22.13 4.31
CA LEU A 146 -1.02 20.71 3.90
C LEU A 146 -2.41 20.54 3.28
N LEU A 147 -2.46 20.06 2.04
CA LEU A 147 -3.69 19.81 1.27
C LEU A 147 -4.48 18.65 1.88
N LEU A 148 -5.27 18.92 2.90
CA LEU A 148 -6.40 18.07 3.27
C LEU A 148 -7.66 18.91 3.04
N LEU A 149 -8.49 18.51 2.09
CA LEU A 149 -9.84 19.04 1.99
C LEU A 149 -10.55 18.66 3.30
N ARG A 150 -11.02 19.65 4.06
CA ARG A 150 -11.73 19.38 5.32
C ARG A 150 -12.99 18.57 5.02
N THR A 151 -13.08 17.36 5.55
CA THR A 151 -14.21 16.45 5.33
C THR A 151 -15.46 16.79 6.15
N GLY A 152 -15.45 17.87 6.95
CA GLY A 152 -16.50 18.12 7.95
C GLY A 152 -17.61 19.13 7.61
N GLU A 153 -17.64 19.77 6.44
CA GLU A 153 -18.58 20.91 6.20
C GLU A 153 -19.50 20.74 5.00
N CYS A 154 -19.44 19.63 4.26
CA CYS A 154 -20.17 19.51 3.00
C CYS A 154 -21.62 19.01 3.14
N GLY A 155 -22.12 18.78 4.36
CA GLY A 155 -23.48 18.25 4.58
C GLY A 155 -23.72 16.83 4.02
N LEU A 156 -22.69 16.21 3.46
CA LEU A 156 -22.65 14.79 3.11
C LEU A 156 -22.15 14.01 4.34
N PRO A 157 -22.68 12.80 4.60
CA PRO A 157 -22.14 11.95 5.64
C PRO A 157 -20.68 11.63 5.29
N CYS A 158 -19.78 12.19 6.09
CA CYS A 158 -18.34 11.93 6.06
C CYS A 158 -17.94 11.78 7.52
N ARG A 159 -17.74 10.56 8.03
CA ARG A 159 -17.10 10.40 9.34
C ARG A 159 -15.69 10.99 9.27
N SER A 160 -15.41 11.96 10.13
CA SER A 160 -14.04 12.38 10.36
C SER A 160 -13.27 11.21 10.97
N THR A 161 -12.09 10.91 10.45
CA THR A 161 -11.15 9.93 11.05
C THR A 161 -10.64 10.38 12.43
N ALA A 162 -10.90 11.64 12.80
CA ALA A 162 -10.83 12.13 14.16
C ALA A 162 -12.23 12.03 14.78
N GLY A 163 -12.38 11.30 15.88
CA GLY A 163 -13.59 11.39 16.70
C GLY A 163 -13.83 12.84 17.14
N GLU A 164 -15.06 13.15 17.55
CA GLU A 164 -15.44 14.46 18.12
C GLU A 164 -14.54 14.87 19.33
N ASP A 165 -13.80 13.90 19.87
CA ASP A 165 -12.91 14.01 21.04
C ASP A 165 -11.42 14.15 20.67
N GLY A 166 -11.06 14.16 19.38
CA GLY A 166 -9.67 14.18 18.92
C GLY A 166 -8.91 12.85 19.09
N GLU A 167 -9.61 11.78 19.48
CA GLU A 167 -9.08 10.43 19.55
C GLU A 167 -9.09 9.80 18.14
N MET A 168 -7.91 9.41 17.66
CA MET A 168 -7.72 8.79 16.36
C MET A 168 -8.09 7.30 16.49
N ASP A 169 -9.10 6.85 15.76
CA ASP A 169 -9.54 5.45 15.80
C ASP A 169 -8.36 4.53 15.44
N GLU A 170 -7.98 3.63 16.36
CA GLU A 170 -6.80 2.76 16.23
C GLU A 170 -6.85 1.87 14.98
N ARG A 171 -8.03 1.68 14.39
CA ARG A 171 -8.24 0.90 13.16
C ARG A 171 -7.88 1.64 11.87
N ALA A 172 -7.78 2.97 11.91
CA ALA A 172 -7.32 3.80 10.79
C ALA A 172 -5.79 3.98 10.78
N VAL A 173 -5.07 3.37 11.73
CA VAL A 173 -3.61 3.50 11.86
C VAL A 173 -2.94 2.75 10.72
N LEU A 174 -2.27 3.51 9.86
CA LEU A 174 -1.39 2.93 8.84
C LEU A 174 -0.13 2.39 9.51
N VAL A 175 0.05 1.07 9.47
CA VAL A 175 1.19 0.41 10.11
C VAL A 175 2.26 0.15 9.06
N LEU A 176 3.37 0.87 9.19
CA LEU A 176 4.58 0.63 8.42
C LEU A 176 5.55 -0.23 9.23
N ALA A 177 5.85 -1.43 8.74
CA ALA A 177 6.91 -2.26 9.30
C ALA A 177 8.16 -2.20 8.41
N VAL A 178 9.28 -1.75 8.97
CA VAL A 178 10.61 -1.88 8.37
C VAL A 178 11.30 -3.04 9.09
N VAL A 179 11.53 -4.15 8.39
CA VAL A 179 12.18 -5.36 8.92
C VAL A 179 13.66 -5.37 8.57
#